data_AF-A0A844DUK5-F1
#
_entry.id   AF-A0A844DUK5-F1
#
_cell.length_a   1.000
_cell.length_b   1.000
_cell.length_c   1.000
_cell.angle_alpha   90.00
_cell.angle_beta   90.00
_cell.angle_gamma   90.00
#
_symmetry.space_group_name_H-M   'P 1'
#
loop_
_entity.id
_entity.type
_entity.pdbx_description
1 polymer ?
#
loop_
_entity_poly.entity_id
_entity_poly.type
_entity_poly.pdbx_seq_one_letter_code
_entity_poly.pdbx_strand_id
1 'polypeptide(L)'
;MTKEKYQKEIELIKAQNNTEFELYPLATEIIQPVTEDLSKRYVFNRKRTEKGNIYYGLSSFPDIAILDKTFEDIDRGKIKEEDWNGLIGSLEIKALDNKLFSIDEIQKCLSKEKLTKAEGQFIGEILWYKKVLYTNGKEWNLSLICRSWHRSLRIRCWQNFWISIRT
;
A
#
# COMPACT_ATOMS: atom_id res chain seq x y z
N MET A 1 -2.94 -2.12 -18.87
CA MET A 1 -4.29 -1.53 -18.94
C MET A 1 -4.27 -0.12 -19.53
N THR A 2 -5.26 0.27 -20.35
CA THR A 2 -5.49 1.68 -20.73
C THR A 2 -6.40 2.36 -19.70
N LYS A 3 -6.39 3.69 -19.66
CA LYS A 3 -7.23 4.48 -18.74
C LYS A 3 -8.72 4.18 -18.94
N GLU A 4 -9.18 4.09 -20.18
CA GLU A 4 -10.59 3.87 -20.53
C GLU A 4 -11.05 2.49 -20.06
N LYS A 5 -10.21 1.47 -20.24
CA LYS A 5 -10.49 0.11 -19.75
C LYS A 5 -10.60 0.09 -18.22
N TYR A 6 -9.67 0.76 -17.54
CA TYR A 6 -9.70 0.87 -16.08
C TYR A 6 -10.97 1.56 -15.58
N GLN A 7 -11.30 2.73 -16.13
CA GLN A 7 -12.50 3.48 -15.73
C GLN A 7 -13.78 2.71 -15.98
N LYS A 8 -13.88 2.01 -17.13
CA LYS A 8 -15.00 1.14 -17.42
C LYS A 8 -15.14 0.03 -16.39
N GLU A 9 -14.04 -0.61 -16.03
CA GLU A 9 -14.04 -1.70 -15.05
C GLU A 9 -14.43 -1.20 -13.64
N ILE A 10 -13.98 -0.02 -13.24
CA ILE A 10 -14.40 0.62 -11.97
C ILE A 10 -15.92 0.81 -11.92
N GLU A 11 -16.55 1.26 -13.00
CA GLU A 11 -18.02 1.41 -13.07
C GLU A 11 -18.73 0.05 -13.05
N LEU A 12 -18.16 -0.97 -13.69
CA LEU A 12 -18.71 -2.33 -13.64
C LEU A 12 -18.64 -2.92 -12.23
N ILE A 13 -17.51 -2.81 -11.53
CA ILE A 13 -17.37 -3.25 -10.14
C ILE A 13 -18.42 -2.57 -9.27
N LYS A 14 -18.58 -1.25 -9.40
CA LYS A 14 -19.59 -0.50 -8.64
C LYS A 14 -21.01 -1.00 -8.88
N ALA A 15 -21.34 -1.32 -10.13
CA ALA A 15 -22.68 -1.75 -10.53
C ALA A 15 -22.98 -3.23 -10.23
N GLN A 16 -21.97 -4.09 -10.29
CA GLN A 16 -22.13 -5.55 -10.28
C GLN A 16 -21.74 -6.19 -8.96
N ASN A 17 -20.62 -5.78 -8.36
CA ASN A 17 -20.10 -6.37 -7.13
C ASN A 17 -19.12 -5.42 -6.42
N ASN A 18 -19.64 -4.42 -5.69
CA ASN A 18 -18.82 -3.38 -5.05
C ASN A 18 -18.10 -3.93 -3.80
N THR A 19 -17.06 -4.72 -4.03
CA THR A 19 -16.22 -5.31 -2.99
C THR A 19 -14.76 -4.96 -3.21
N GLU A 20 -13.99 -4.89 -2.12
CA GLU A 20 -12.56 -4.56 -2.15
C GLU A 20 -11.74 -5.55 -2.99
N PHE A 21 -12.12 -6.84 -2.98
CA PHE A 21 -11.41 -7.90 -3.70
C PHE A 21 -11.44 -7.74 -5.22
N GLU A 22 -12.48 -7.14 -5.78
CA GLU A 22 -12.56 -6.87 -7.22
C GLU A 22 -11.48 -5.89 -7.67
N LEU A 23 -11.00 -5.02 -6.78
CA LEU A 23 -9.96 -4.03 -7.11
C LEU A 23 -8.55 -4.61 -7.14
N TYR A 24 -8.32 -5.76 -6.53
CA TYR A 24 -6.98 -6.35 -6.43
C TYR A 24 -6.33 -6.63 -7.80
N PRO A 25 -6.98 -7.35 -8.74
CA PRO A 25 -6.39 -7.59 -10.06
C PRO A 25 -6.12 -6.28 -10.80
N LEU A 26 -7.08 -5.33 -10.81
CA LEU A 26 -6.91 -4.03 -11.46
C LEU A 26 -5.72 -3.27 -10.87
N ALA A 27 -5.65 -3.18 -9.54
CA ALA A 27 -4.59 -2.45 -8.86
C ALA A 27 -3.21 -3.06 -9.15
N THR A 28 -3.13 -4.39 -9.18
CA THR A 28 -1.88 -5.09 -9.51
C THR A 28 -1.44 -4.87 -10.96
N GLU A 29 -2.38 -4.85 -11.91
CA GLU A 29 -2.08 -4.57 -13.32
C GLU A 29 -1.59 -3.12 -13.49
N ILE A 30 -2.17 -2.15 -12.77
CA ILE A 30 -1.75 -0.74 -12.80
C ILE A 30 -0.30 -0.59 -12.33
N ILE A 31 0.09 -1.26 -11.24
CA ILE A 31 1.44 -1.10 -10.69
C ILE A 31 2.48 -1.99 -11.39
N GLN A 32 2.05 -2.97 -12.18
CA GLN A 32 2.95 -3.95 -12.80
C GLN A 32 4.10 -3.31 -13.59
N PRO A 33 3.90 -2.28 -14.44
CA PRO A 33 4.99 -1.69 -15.24
C PRO A 33 6.12 -1.07 -14.40
N VAL A 34 5.82 -0.60 -13.19
CA VAL A 34 6.81 0.03 -12.30
C VAL A 34 7.33 -0.92 -11.22
N THR A 35 6.82 -2.16 -11.19
CA THR A 35 7.18 -3.20 -10.22
C THR A 35 7.48 -4.54 -10.90
N GLU A 36 7.81 -4.52 -12.20
CA GLU A 36 8.06 -5.73 -12.98
C GLU A 36 9.27 -6.51 -12.46
N ASP A 37 10.26 -5.77 -11.95
CA ASP A 37 11.46 -6.32 -11.35
C ASP A 37 11.37 -6.61 -9.86
N LEU A 38 10.17 -6.48 -9.28
CA LEU A 38 9.91 -6.73 -7.86
C LEU A 38 9.00 -7.94 -7.67
N SER A 39 9.14 -8.59 -6.53
CA SER A 39 8.27 -9.68 -6.10
C SER A 39 7.06 -9.14 -5.35
N LYS A 40 5.87 -9.70 -5.61
CA LYS A 40 4.61 -9.33 -4.94
C LYS A 40 4.09 -10.51 -4.13
N ARG A 41 3.68 -10.26 -2.89
CA ARG A 41 3.04 -11.27 -2.02
C ARG A 41 1.69 -10.75 -1.56
N TYR A 42 0.64 -11.47 -1.94
CA TYR A 42 -0.73 -11.21 -1.49
C TYR A 42 -0.89 -11.72 -0.07
N VAL A 43 -1.05 -10.82 0.90
CA VAL A 43 -1.00 -11.12 2.33
C VAL A 43 -2.27 -10.72 3.10
N PHE A 44 -3.27 -10.12 2.43
CA PHE A 44 -4.56 -9.62 2.93
C PHE A 44 -5.41 -10.54 3.83
N ASN A 45 -5.13 -11.84 3.89
CA ASN A 45 -5.87 -12.77 4.77
C ASN A 45 -4.96 -13.80 5.44
N ARG A 46 -3.69 -13.46 5.63
CA ARG A 46 -2.74 -14.35 6.30
C ARG A 46 -3.03 -14.41 7.79
N LYS A 47 -2.80 -15.60 8.37
CA LYS A 47 -2.67 -15.78 9.81
C LYS A 47 -1.22 -15.51 10.21
N ARG A 48 -1.02 -14.97 11.41
CA ARG A 48 0.31 -14.74 11.95
C ARG A 48 0.96 -16.09 12.27
N THR A 49 2.16 -16.27 11.72
CA THR A 49 3.03 -17.43 11.90
C THR A 49 4.47 -16.93 12.04
N GLU A 50 5.37 -17.76 12.57
CA GLU A 50 6.79 -17.39 12.70
C GLU A 50 7.43 -17.15 11.30
N LYS A 51 7.13 -18.03 10.33
CA LYS A 51 7.42 -17.78 8.91
C LYS A 51 6.47 -16.74 8.33
N GLY A 52 6.99 -15.70 7.70
CA GLY A 52 6.18 -14.60 7.17
C GLY A 52 5.72 -13.60 8.22
N ASN A 53 6.25 -13.68 9.45
CA ASN A 53 6.04 -12.69 10.52
C ASN A 53 6.50 -11.29 10.08
N ILE A 54 7.45 -11.21 9.14
CA ILE A 54 7.93 -9.97 8.50
C ILE A 54 6.83 -9.20 7.77
N TYR A 55 5.79 -9.90 7.28
CA TYR A 55 4.64 -9.27 6.62
C TYR A 55 3.60 -8.77 7.63
N TYR A 56 3.66 -9.24 8.88
CA TYR A 56 2.82 -8.69 9.94
C TYR A 56 3.48 -7.40 10.41
N GLY A 57 2.96 -6.26 9.95
CA GLY A 57 3.44 -4.95 10.35
C GLY A 57 3.21 -4.66 11.83
N LEU A 58 3.23 -3.39 12.21
CA LEU A 58 2.98 -3.02 13.61
C LEU A 58 1.58 -3.42 14.11
N SER A 59 0.61 -3.54 13.21
CA SER A 59 -0.81 -3.69 13.51
C SER A 59 -1.54 -4.73 12.67
N SER A 60 -1.08 -5.01 11.45
CA SER A 60 -1.81 -5.75 10.42
C SER A 60 -0.88 -6.27 9.32
N PHE A 61 -1.39 -7.19 8.51
CA PHE A 61 -0.89 -7.43 7.17
C PHE A 61 -1.48 -6.36 6.22
N PRO A 62 -0.71 -5.80 5.29
CA PRO A 62 -1.28 -5.03 4.18
C PRO A 62 -1.95 -5.98 3.19
N ASP A 63 -2.58 -5.45 2.14
CA ASP A 63 -3.12 -6.33 1.12
C ASP A 63 -2.03 -7.05 0.31
N ILE A 64 -1.03 -6.30 -0.12
CA ILE A 64 0.08 -6.79 -0.94
C ILE A 64 1.41 -6.22 -0.42
N ALA A 65 2.35 -7.10 -0.09
CA ALA A 65 3.74 -6.73 0.17
C ALA A 65 4.56 -6.73 -1.13
N ILE A 66 5.40 -5.72 -1.32
CA ILE A 66 6.32 -5.56 -2.44
C ILE A 66 7.74 -5.78 -1.94
N LEU A 67 8.47 -6.66 -2.63
CA LEU A 67 9.75 -7.21 -2.20
C LEU A 67 10.79 -7.14 -3.31
N ASP A 68 12.04 -7.11 -2.90
CA ASP A 68 13.16 -7.43 -3.78
C ASP A 68 13.05 -8.89 -4.26
N LYS A 69 13.56 -9.20 -5.46
CA LYS A 69 13.58 -10.56 -6.01
C LYS A 69 14.46 -11.51 -5.19
N THR A 70 15.46 -10.99 -4.49
CA THR A 70 16.36 -11.78 -3.63
C THR A 70 15.88 -11.82 -2.18
N PHE A 71 14.67 -11.35 -1.87
CA PHE A 71 14.14 -11.40 -0.52
C PHE A 71 13.91 -12.85 -0.07
N GLU A 72 14.45 -13.21 1.08
CA GLU A 72 14.27 -14.52 1.71
C GLU A 72 13.51 -14.40 3.03
N ASP A 73 12.37 -15.09 3.11
CA ASP A 73 11.58 -15.19 4.33
C ASP A 73 12.17 -16.28 5.25
N ILE A 74 12.59 -15.88 6.44
CA ILE A 74 13.22 -16.75 7.43
C ILE A 74 12.29 -16.88 8.62
N ASP A 75 12.11 -18.12 9.06
CA ASP A 75 11.27 -18.47 10.20
C ASP A 75 11.87 -17.93 11.50
N ARG A 76 11.18 -16.97 12.14
CA ARG A 76 11.67 -16.35 13.38
C ARG A 76 10.57 -15.71 14.22
N GLY A 77 10.68 -15.87 15.54
CA GLY A 77 9.72 -15.32 16.51
C GLY A 77 9.75 -13.79 16.63
N LYS A 78 10.89 -13.14 16.41
CA LYS A 78 11.04 -11.67 16.46
C LYS A 78 11.80 -11.13 15.23
N ILE A 79 11.29 -10.02 14.70
CA ILE A 79 11.86 -9.29 13.57
C ILE A 79 12.78 -8.18 14.08
N LYS A 80 13.97 -8.05 13.49
CA LYS A 80 14.90 -6.94 13.69
C LYS A 80 14.90 -6.03 12.46
N GLU A 81 15.44 -4.82 12.59
CA GLU A 81 15.48 -3.86 11.48
C GLU A 81 16.29 -4.39 10.27
N GLU A 82 17.36 -5.16 10.52
CA GLU A 82 18.16 -5.81 9.47
C GLU A 82 17.35 -6.81 8.62
N ASP A 83 16.26 -7.34 9.16
CA ASP A 83 15.37 -8.29 8.47
C ASP A 83 14.44 -7.60 7.47
N TRP A 84 14.31 -6.26 7.53
CA TRP A 84 13.58 -5.49 6.53
C TRP A 84 14.34 -5.39 5.20
N ASN A 85 15.57 -5.89 5.10
CA ASN A 85 16.32 -5.92 3.85
C ASN A 85 15.54 -6.70 2.78
N GLY A 86 15.21 -6.02 1.68
CA GLY A 86 14.39 -6.55 0.60
C GLY A 86 12.88 -6.37 0.78
N LEU A 87 12.40 -5.80 1.89
CA LEU A 87 11.04 -5.28 2.01
C LEU A 87 10.97 -3.87 1.40
N ILE A 88 10.34 -3.74 0.24
CA ILE A 88 10.39 -2.49 -0.55
C ILE A 88 9.22 -1.56 -0.23
N GLY A 89 8.06 -2.12 0.05
CA GLY A 89 6.84 -1.37 0.33
C GLY A 89 5.60 -2.26 0.36
N SER A 90 4.43 -1.64 0.34
CA SER A 90 3.15 -2.33 0.23
C SER A 90 2.16 -1.57 -0.66
N LEU A 91 1.15 -2.31 -1.11
CA LEU A 91 -0.07 -1.78 -1.69
C LEU A 91 -1.22 -2.16 -0.76
N GLU A 92 -1.94 -1.13 -0.32
CA GLU A 92 -3.13 -1.22 0.53
C GLU A 92 -4.33 -0.70 -0.28
N ILE A 93 -5.38 -1.50 -0.33
CA ILE A 93 -6.54 -1.33 -1.18
C ILE A 93 -7.77 -1.21 -0.27
N LYS A 94 -8.72 -0.40 -0.70
CA LYS A 94 -10.01 -0.22 -0.03
C LYS A 94 -11.14 -0.34 -1.02
N ALA A 95 -12.33 -0.69 -0.54
CA ALA A 95 -13.55 -0.64 -1.34
C ALA A 95 -13.76 0.74 -1.99
N LEU A 96 -14.44 0.77 -3.15
CA LEU A 96 -14.58 1.96 -4.00
C LEU A 96 -15.11 3.21 -3.29
N ASP A 97 -15.97 3.04 -2.29
CA ASP A 97 -16.64 4.13 -1.59
C ASP A 97 -15.97 4.47 -0.25
N ASN A 98 -14.90 3.77 0.11
CA ASN A 98 -14.11 4.11 1.27
C ASN A 98 -13.26 5.35 0.98
N LYS A 99 -13.37 6.35 1.86
CA LYS A 99 -12.51 7.51 1.84
C LYS A 99 -11.08 7.11 2.23
N LEU A 100 -10.10 7.56 1.46
CA LEU A 100 -8.69 7.43 1.82
C LEU A 100 -8.30 8.53 2.82
N PHE A 101 -7.42 8.20 3.77
CA PHE A 101 -6.80 9.19 4.64
C PHE A 101 -6.00 10.19 3.82
N SER A 102 -6.30 11.47 4.01
CA SER A 102 -5.50 12.59 3.52
C SER A 102 -4.21 12.74 4.32
N ILE A 103 -3.23 13.47 3.75
CA ILE A 103 -1.99 13.80 4.45
C ILE A 103 -2.27 14.55 5.76
N ASP A 104 -3.22 15.48 5.75
CA ASP A 104 -3.59 16.25 6.94
C ASP A 104 -4.20 15.35 8.03
N GLU A 105 -5.01 14.36 7.65
CA GLU A 105 -5.56 13.37 8.59
C GLU A 105 -4.43 12.51 9.19
N ILE A 106 -3.49 12.05 8.37
CA ILE A 106 -2.32 11.29 8.83
C ILE A 106 -1.48 12.12 9.81
N GLN A 107 -1.19 13.38 9.47
CA GLN A 107 -0.42 14.29 10.33
C GLN A 107 -1.11 14.54 11.66
N LYS A 108 -2.44 14.76 11.64
CA LYS A 108 -3.23 14.90 12.87
C LYS A 108 -3.13 13.66 13.72
N CYS A 109 -3.19 12.46 13.13
CA CYS A 109 -3.06 11.22 13.87
C CYS A 109 -1.75 11.11 14.66
N LEU A 110 -0.62 11.59 14.11
CA LEU A 110 0.66 11.57 14.82
C LEU A 110 0.67 12.41 16.10
N SER A 111 -0.26 13.37 16.23
CA SER A 111 -0.44 14.22 17.42
C SER A 111 -1.54 13.73 18.38
N LYS A 112 -2.25 12.66 18.04
CA LYS A 112 -3.34 12.13 18.88
C LYS A 112 -2.79 11.21 19.96
N GLU A 113 -3.33 11.34 21.18
CA GLU A 113 -3.04 10.40 22.28
C GLU A 113 -3.63 9.00 22.02
N LYS A 114 -4.78 8.93 21.34
CA LYS A 114 -5.46 7.68 21.00
C LYS A 114 -5.85 7.67 19.54
N LEU A 115 -5.39 6.62 18.85
CA LEU A 115 -5.74 6.34 17.47
C LEU A 115 -6.95 5.41 17.43
N THR A 116 -7.82 5.63 16.44
CA THR A 116 -8.82 4.62 16.06
C THR A 116 -8.12 3.40 15.46
N LYS A 117 -8.83 2.26 15.40
CA LYS A 117 -8.28 1.03 14.81
C LYS A 117 -7.78 1.25 13.37
N ALA A 118 -8.56 1.95 12.54
CA ALA A 118 -8.20 2.21 11.14
C ALA A 118 -6.98 3.13 11.01
N GLU A 119 -6.89 4.18 11.84
CA GLU A 119 -5.73 5.08 11.85
C GLU A 119 -4.47 4.36 12.31
N GLY A 120 -4.58 3.58 13.40
CA GLY A 120 -3.47 2.77 13.91
C GLY A 120 -3.00 1.73 12.90
N GLN A 121 -3.94 1.11 12.18
CA GLN A 121 -3.63 0.17 11.11
C GLN A 121 -2.78 0.80 10.01
N PHE A 122 -3.29 1.90 9.43
CA PHE A 122 -2.65 2.53 8.28
C PHE A 122 -1.31 3.18 8.66
N ILE A 123 -1.21 3.80 9.84
CA ILE A 123 0.06 4.34 10.34
C ILE A 123 1.07 3.23 10.61
N GLY A 124 0.61 2.10 11.16
CA GLY A 124 1.43 0.92 11.37
C GLY A 124 2.03 0.39 10.06
N GLU A 125 1.24 0.37 9.00
CA GLU A 125 1.70 0.01 7.65
C GLU A 125 2.72 1.02 7.10
N ILE A 126 2.45 2.32 7.20
CA ILE A 126 3.38 3.36 6.73
C ILE A 126 4.73 3.25 7.46
N LEU A 127 4.72 3.07 8.78
CA LEU A 127 5.94 2.96 9.59
C LEU A 127 6.73 1.68 9.27
N TRP A 128 6.05 0.56 9.05
CA TRP A 128 6.68 -0.73 8.80
C TRP A 128 7.21 -0.86 7.37
N TYR A 129 6.36 -0.58 6.38
CA TYR A 129 6.67 -0.78 4.97
C TYR A 129 7.37 0.41 4.32
N LYS A 130 7.34 1.60 4.96
CA LYS A 130 8.01 2.86 4.58
C LYS A 130 7.56 3.47 3.25
N LYS A 131 7.04 2.66 2.32
CA LYS A 131 6.42 3.05 1.06
C LYS A 131 5.10 2.32 0.95
N VAL A 132 3.98 3.04 1.08
CA VAL A 132 2.64 2.47 0.99
C VAL A 132 1.90 3.17 -0.13
N LEU A 133 1.53 2.40 -1.15
CA LEU A 133 0.59 2.85 -2.17
C LEU A 133 -0.82 2.52 -1.69
N TYR A 134 -1.64 3.53 -1.49
CA TYR A 134 -2.96 3.43 -0.89
C TYR A 134 -4.03 3.83 -1.90
N THR A 135 -5.01 2.96 -2.16
CA THR A 135 -6.01 3.21 -3.20
C THR A 135 -7.39 2.67 -2.84
N ASN A 136 -8.43 3.32 -3.36
CA ASN A 136 -9.78 2.79 -3.41
C ASN A 136 -10.25 2.55 -4.86
N GLY A 137 -9.32 2.44 -5.81
CA GLY A 137 -9.62 2.33 -7.25
C GLY A 137 -10.02 3.65 -7.93
N LYS A 138 -10.47 4.67 -7.21
CA LYS A 138 -10.76 6.00 -7.76
C LYS A 138 -9.60 6.97 -7.52
N GLU A 139 -9.02 6.87 -6.34
CA GLU A 139 -7.90 7.69 -5.86
C GLU A 139 -6.69 6.82 -5.57
N TRP A 140 -5.50 7.39 -5.75
CA TRP A 140 -4.22 6.71 -5.54
C TRP A 140 -3.27 7.66 -4.81
N ASN A 141 -2.89 7.28 -3.59
CA ASN A 141 -2.05 8.07 -2.69
C ASN A 141 -0.77 7.31 -2.38
N LEU A 142 0.39 7.97 -2.51
CA LEU A 142 1.68 7.40 -2.15
C LEU A 142 2.18 8.02 -0.84
N SER A 143 2.29 7.20 0.19
CA SER A 143 2.86 7.56 1.48
C SER A 143 4.31 7.07 1.55
N LEU A 144 5.24 8.00 1.81
CA LEU A 144 6.67 7.71 1.92
C LEU A 144 7.22 8.23 3.25
N ILE A 145 7.94 7.36 3.96
CA ILE A 145 8.82 7.75 5.06
C ILE A 145 10.24 7.85 4.52
N CYS A 146 10.80 9.06 4.55
CA CYS A 146 12.22 9.29 4.28
C CYS A 146 12.97 9.44 5.60
N ARG A 147 14.14 8.78 5.76
CA ARG A 147 14.95 8.84 7.00
C ARG A 147 15.43 10.25 7.35
N SER A 148 15.33 11.24 6.45
CA SER A 148 15.48 12.66 6.77
C SER A 148 14.12 13.33 6.97
N TRP A 149 13.53 13.18 8.15
CA TRP A 149 12.23 13.78 8.54
C TRP A 149 12.25 15.32 8.71
N HIS A 150 13.02 16.06 7.90
CA HIS A 150 13.07 17.53 8.03
C HIS A 150 12.86 18.38 6.77
N ARG A 151 12.70 17.83 5.57
CA ARG A 151 12.35 18.67 4.41
C ARG A 151 11.49 17.93 3.40
N SER A 152 10.23 18.38 3.34
CA SER A 152 9.35 18.38 2.16
C SER A 152 8.91 17.02 1.61
N LEU A 153 7.69 16.62 2.00
CA LEU A 153 6.81 15.74 1.24
C LEU A 153 6.45 16.39 -0.11
N ARG A 154 7.32 16.22 -1.11
CA ARG A 154 7.02 16.42 -2.54
C ARG A 154 8.23 15.96 -3.33
N ILE A 155 8.13 14.86 -4.09
CA ILE A 155 8.92 14.63 -5.32
C ILE A 155 8.19 13.54 -6.13
N ARG A 156 7.49 13.91 -7.21
CA ARG A 156 7.96 14.07 -8.60
C ARG A 156 8.13 12.80 -9.43
N CYS A 157 8.09 11.58 -8.86
CA CYS A 157 8.19 10.36 -9.69
C CYS A 157 6.86 9.80 -10.22
N TRP A 158 5.72 10.21 -9.68
CA TRP A 158 4.39 9.80 -10.18
C TRP A 158 3.65 10.89 -10.96
N GLN A 159 4.16 12.12 -11.00
CA GLN A 159 3.56 13.21 -11.78
C GLN A 159 3.54 12.92 -13.28
N ASN A 160 4.53 12.19 -13.82
CA ASN A 160 4.55 11.87 -15.25
C ASN A 160 3.46 10.86 -15.66
N PHE A 161 3.10 9.92 -14.78
CA PHE A 161 1.95 9.05 -15.01
C PHE A 161 0.62 9.81 -14.83
N TRP A 162 0.55 10.69 -13.83
CA TRP A 162 -0.64 11.52 -13.57
C TRP A 162 -0.91 12.57 -14.68
N ILE A 163 0.14 13.09 -15.32
CA ILE A 163 0.01 13.97 -16.50
C ILE A 163 -0.58 13.19 -17.68
N SER A 164 -0.11 11.95 -17.93
CA SER A 164 -0.67 11.08 -18.97
C SER A 164 -2.12 10.65 -18.71
N ILE A 165 -2.64 10.76 -17.48
CA ILE A 165 -4.03 10.46 -17.14
C ILE A 165 -4.91 11.72 -17.22
N ARG A 166 -4.34 12.92 -17.26
CA ARG A 166 -5.10 14.19 -17.30
C ARG A 166 -5.11 14.91 -18.66
N THR A 167 -4.13 14.65 -19.52
CA THR A 167 -4.11 15.10 -20.92
C THR A 167 -4.59 13.98 -21.84
#